data_AF-A0A970BTL5-F1
#
_entry.id   AF-A0A970BTL5-F1
#
_cell.length_a   1.000
_cell.length_b   1.000
_cell.length_c   1.000
_cell.angle_alpha   90.00
_cell.angle_beta   90.00
_cell.angle_gamma   90.00
#
_symmetry.space_group_name_H-M   'P 1'
#
loop_
_entity.id
_entity.type
_entity.pdbx_description
1 polymer ?
#
loop_
_entity_poly.entity_id
_entity_poly.type
_entity_poly.pdbx_seq_one_letter_code
_entity_poly.pdbx_strand_id
1 'polypeptide(L)'
;MKYAALVVLLWLPAIPAAADSLRCGSQLVSTGDRAFEILRKCGEPVYRDRVGYTLGPGRRAEMPIEEWLYGPANGMSYILRLEGNRLVRIDALRLP
;
A
#
# COMPACT_ATOMS: atom_id res chain seq x y z
N MET A 1 24.56 28.16 -33.34
CA MET A 1 24.41 27.86 -31.90
C MET A 1 22.93 27.88 -31.46
N LYS A 2 22.04 27.07 -32.07
CA LYS A 2 20.59 27.09 -31.77
C LYS A 2 20.04 25.78 -31.18
N TYR A 3 20.78 24.66 -31.30
CA TYR A 3 20.31 23.34 -30.85
C TYR A 3 20.73 22.96 -29.42
N ALA A 4 21.67 23.70 -28.83
CA ALA A 4 22.17 23.41 -27.48
C ALA A 4 21.10 23.56 -26.40
N ALA A 5 20.13 24.46 -26.59
CA ALA A 5 19.05 24.69 -25.63
C ALA A 5 18.00 23.55 -25.61
N LEU A 6 17.86 22.78 -26.70
CA LEU A 6 16.86 21.70 -26.81
C LEU A 6 17.32 20.39 -26.16
N VAL A 7 18.63 20.17 -26.00
CA VAL A 7 19.17 18.93 -25.42
C VAL A 7 19.13 18.93 -23.89
N VAL A 8 19.15 20.11 -23.25
CA VAL A 8 19.17 20.23 -21.78
C VAL A 8 17.82 19.88 -21.13
N LEU A 9 16.70 20.01 -21.85
CA LEU A 9 15.38 19.73 -21.29
C LEU A 9 15.07 18.23 -21.10
N LEU A 10 15.88 17.32 -21.68
CA LEU A 10 15.63 15.88 -21.66
C LEU A 10 16.20 15.16 -20.44
N TRP A 11 16.82 15.89 -19.51
CA TRP A 11 17.49 15.29 -18.34
C TRP A 11 16.77 15.60 -17.03
N LEU A 12 15.44 15.41 -17.02
CA LEU A 12 14.70 15.39 -15.76
C LEU A 12 14.91 14.02 -15.11
N PRO A 13 15.57 13.91 -13.94
CA PRO A 13 15.64 12.65 -13.22
C PRO A 13 14.24 12.25 -12.77
N ALA A 14 13.78 11.06 -13.16
CA ALA A 14 12.54 10.50 -12.66
C ALA A 14 12.69 10.23 -11.15
N ILE A 15 11.87 10.88 -10.34
CA ILE A 15 11.82 10.63 -8.89
C ILE A 15 11.15 9.27 -8.70
N PRO A 16 11.81 8.28 -8.07
CA PRO A 16 11.17 7.01 -7.77
C PRO A 16 10.05 7.22 -6.75
N ALA A 17 8.84 6.79 -7.08
CA ALA A 17 7.74 6.74 -6.11
C ALA A 17 8.05 5.61 -5.10
N ALA A 18 8.13 5.95 -3.82
CA ALA A 18 8.25 4.95 -2.77
C ALA A 18 6.92 4.19 -2.65
N ALA A 19 6.94 2.89 -2.94
CA ALA A 19 5.82 1.99 -2.74
C ALA A 19 6.14 1.06 -1.58
N ASP A 20 5.38 1.16 -0.50
CA ASP A 20 5.50 0.21 0.61
C ASP A 20 5.08 -1.19 0.15
N SER A 21 5.80 -2.20 0.61
CA SER A 21 5.51 -3.60 0.28
C SER A 21 5.71 -4.53 1.47
N LEU A 22 4.90 -5.58 1.51
CA LEU A 22 4.94 -6.67 2.48
C LEU A 22 5.22 -7.98 1.74
N ARG A 23 6.18 -8.77 2.23
CA ARG A 23 6.46 -10.10 1.71
C ARG A 23 5.73 -11.16 2.50
N CYS A 24 4.91 -11.96 1.82
CA CYS A 24 4.22 -13.13 2.35
C CYS A 24 4.78 -14.38 1.67
N GLY A 25 5.77 -15.02 2.30
CA GLY A 25 6.53 -16.12 1.68
C GLY A 25 7.29 -15.65 0.43
N SER A 26 6.95 -16.23 -0.73
CA SER A 26 7.51 -15.84 -2.04
C SER A 26 6.74 -14.73 -2.73
N GLN A 27 5.55 -14.35 -2.23
CA GLN A 27 4.68 -13.36 -2.84
C GLN A 27 4.85 -11.98 -2.18
N LEU A 28 4.57 -10.93 -2.96
CA LEU A 28 4.66 -9.54 -2.51
C LEU A 28 3.29 -8.88 -2.58
N VAL A 29 2.91 -8.23 -1.49
CA VAL A 29 1.77 -7.32 -1.39
C VAL A 29 2.28 -5.89 -1.44
N SER A 30 1.60 -5.02 -2.17
CA SER A 30 1.99 -3.62 -2.32
C SER A 30 0.76 -2.72 -2.31
N THR A 31 0.96 -1.43 -2.04
CA THR A 31 -0.13 -0.45 -2.14
C THR A 31 -0.80 -0.53 -3.52
N GLY A 32 -2.12 -0.45 -3.53
CA GLY A 32 -2.95 -0.67 -4.71
C GLY A 32 -3.48 -2.09 -4.86
N ASP A 33 -2.93 -3.10 -4.19
CA ASP A 33 -3.49 -4.46 -4.21
C ASP A 33 -4.91 -4.47 -3.63
N ARG A 34 -5.74 -5.39 -4.13
CA ARG A 34 -7.10 -5.57 -3.61
C ARG A 34 -7.14 -6.52 -2.43
N ALA A 35 -8.17 -6.40 -1.58
CA ALA A 35 -8.33 -7.24 -0.39
C ALA A 35 -8.23 -8.75 -0.71
N PHE A 36 -8.88 -9.21 -1.79
CA PHE A 36 -8.81 -10.61 -2.20
C PHE A 36 -7.40 -11.04 -2.66
N GLU A 37 -6.62 -10.12 -3.24
CA GLU A 37 -5.25 -10.43 -3.68
C GLU A 37 -4.35 -10.58 -2.48
N ILE A 38 -4.53 -9.73 -1.46
CA ILE A 38 -3.84 -9.84 -0.18
C ILE A 38 -4.15 -11.19 0.47
N LEU A 39 -5.44 -11.53 0.61
CA LEU A 39 -5.85 -12.81 1.22
C LEU A 39 -5.31 -14.01 0.45
N ARG A 40 -5.30 -13.95 -0.89
CA ARG A 40 -4.71 -15.02 -1.72
C ARG A 40 -3.19 -15.12 -1.53
N LYS A 41 -2.49 -14.00 -1.33
CA LYS A 41 -1.03 -13.96 -1.20
C LYS A 41 -0.54 -14.27 0.23
N CYS A 42 -1.30 -13.87 1.23
CA CYS A 42 -0.87 -13.88 2.64
C CYS A 42 -1.72 -14.78 3.55
N GLY A 43 -2.88 -15.26 3.08
CA GLY A 43 -3.87 -15.93 3.93
C GLY A 43 -4.72 -14.94 4.72
N GLU A 44 -5.44 -15.43 5.72
CA GLU A 44 -6.25 -14.59 6.61
C GLU A 44 -5.34 -13.82 7.60
N PRO A 45 -5.60 -12.53 7.87
CA PRO A 45 -4.89 -11.80 8.91
C PRO A 45 -5.20 -12.34 10.31
N VAL A 46 -4.33 -12.02 11.27
CA VAL A 46 -4.56 -12.35 12.70
C VAL A 46 -5.72 -11.53 13.26
N TYR A 47 -5.88 -10.30 12.78
CA TYR A 47 -6.99 -9.43 13.13
C TYR A 47 -7.39 -8.60 11.92
N ARG A 48 -8.70 -8.38 11.75
CA ARG A 48 -9.22 -7.40 10.79
C ARG A 48 -10.44 -6.72 11.37
N ASP A 49 -10.51 -5.42 11.20
CA ASP A 49 -11.67 -4.66 11.68
C ASP A 49 -11.92 -3.44 10.82
N ARG A 50 -13.19 -3.02 10.76
CA ARG A 50 -13.59 -1.79 10.10
C ARG A 50 -13.49 -0.65 11.10
N VAL A 51 -12.45 0.15 10.94
CA VAL A 51 -12.12 1.26 11.85
C VAL A 51 -12.84 2.56 11.49
N GLY A 52 -13.49 2.65 10.32
CA GLY A 52 -14.27 3.83 9.96
C GLY A 52 -14.71 3.88 8.50
N TYR A 53 -14.90 5.08 7.99
CA TYR A 53 -15.27 5.36 6.60
C TYR A 53 -14.49 6.58 6.08
N THR A 54 -14.24 6.60 4.78
CA THR A 54 -13.67 7.74 4.05
C THR A 54 -14.57 8.09 2.87
N LEU A 55 -14.40 9.28 2.31
CA LEU A 55 -15.08 9.67 1.07
C LEU A 55 -14.25 9.23 -0.13
N GLY A 56 -14.89 8.53 -1.05
CA GLY A 56 -14.26 8.12 -2.29
C GLY A 56 -13.98 9.26 -3.26
N PRO A 57 -13.34 8.97 -4.40
CA PRO A 57 -13.06 9.95 -5.44
C PRO A 57 -14.32 10.76 -5.82
N GLY A 58 -14.20 12.08 -5.78
CA GLY A 58 -15.31 13.00 -6.05
C GLY A 58 -16.39 13.06 -4.95
N ARG A 59 -16.15 12.48 -3.76
CA ARG A 59 -17.05 12.47 -2.60
C ARG A 59 -18.45 11.93 -2.91
N ARG A 60 -18.55 11.00 -3.87
CA ARG A 60 -19.83 10.43 -4.33
C ARG A 60 -20.29 9.23 -3.52
N ALA A 61 -19.38 8.58 -2.81
CA ALA A 61 -19.67 7.39 -2.02
C ALA A 61 -18.77 7.34 -0.79
N GLU A 62 -19.31 6.85 0.31
CA GLU A 62 -18.53 6.46 1.48
C GLU A 62 -17.90 5.09 1.23
N MET A 63 -16.63 4.93 1.60
CA MET A 63 -15.90 3.68 1.54
C MET A 63 -15.47 3.26 2.93
N PRO A 64 -15.68 2.00 3.34
CA PRO A 64 -15.20 1.52 4.63
C PRO A 64 -13.67 1.60 4.68
N ILE A 65 -13.15 1.95 5.84
CA ILE A 65 -11.73 1.81 6.15
C ILE A 65 -11.59 0.57 7.02
N GLU A 66 -10.74 -0.35 6.60
CA GLU A 66 -10.39 -1.55 7.36
C GLU A 66 -8.91 -1.52 7.73
N GLU A 67 -8.58 -2.03 8.90
CA GLU A 67 -7.20 -2.26 9.34
C GLU A 67 -7.00 -3.73 9.64
N TRP A 68 -6.00 -4.31 9.00
CA TRP A 68 -5.69 -5.73 9.05
C TRP A 68 -4.30 -5.94 9.63
N LEU A 69 -4.17 -6.82 10.62
CA LEU A 69 -2.93 -7.14 11.30
C LEU A 69 -2.37 -8.48 10.81
N TYR A 70 -1.14 -8.47 10.32
CA TYR A 70 -0.35 -9.66 10.01
C TYR A 70 0.87 -9.76 10.93
N GLY A 71 1.30 -11.00 11.20
CA GLY A 71 2.45 -11.30 12.05
C GLY A 71 2.08 -11.61 13.51
N PRO A 72 3.06 -11.63 14.43
CA PRO A 72 4.46 -11.28 14.20
C PRO A 72 5.20 -12.37 13.40
N ALA A 73 5.93 -11.95 12.37
CA ALA A 73 6.91 -12.77 11.65
C ALA A 73 8.31 -12.23 11.94
N ASN A 74 9.19 -13.04 12.54
CA ASN A 74 10.52 -12.61 12.98
C ASN A 74 10.50 -11.35 13.88
N GLY A 75 9.49 -11.23 14.74
CA GLY A 75 9.32 -10.08 15.65
C GLY A 75 8.76 -8.81 14.99
N MET A 76 8.34 -8.87 13.72
CA MET A 76 7.71 -7.76 13.00
C MET A 76 6.24 -8.06 12.73
N SER A 77 5.37 -7.11 13.07
CA SER A 77 3.97 -7.10 12.72
C SER A 77 3.70 -6.05 11.64
N TYR A 78 2.64 -6.21 10.88
CA TYR A 78 2.27 -5.31 9.80
C TYR A 78 0.80 -4.94 9.90
N ILE A 79 0.50 -3.65 9.91
CA ILE A 79 -0.86 -3.13 9.78
C ILE A 79 -1.07 -2.71 8.33
N LEU A 80 -2.06 -3.32 7.70
CA LEU A 80 -2.50 -3.00 6.36
C LEU A 80 -3.78 -2.19 6.48
N ARG A 81 -3.79 -0.96 5.92
CA ARG A 81 -4.98 -0.13 5.86
C ARG A 81 -5.60 -0.23 4.47
N LEU A 82 -6.85 -0.68 4.42
CA LEU A 82 -7.62 -0.78 3.19
C LEU A 82 -8.73 0.28 3.20
N GLU A 83 -8.91 0.92 2.04
CA GLU A 83 -10.04 1.83 1.81
C GLU A 83 -10.92 1.24 0.72
N GLY A 84 -12.18 0.94 1.07
CA GLY A 84 -13.15 0.23 0.26
C GLY A 84 -12.76 -1.23 0.03
N ASN A 85 -11.76 -1.45 -0.83
CA ASN A 85 -11.24 -2.77 -1.18
C ASN A 85 -9.78 -2.66 -1.67
N ARG A 86 -9.10 -1.53 -1.44
CA ARG A 86 -7.76 -1.28 -1.97
C ARG A 86 -6.81 -0.95 -0.84
N LEU A 87 -5.66 -1.60 -0.84
CA LEU A 87 -4.59 -1.32 0.10
C LEU A 87 -4.02 0.07 -0.17
N VAL A 88 -4.05 0.94 0.84
CA VAL A 88 -3.53 2.31 0.73
C VAL A 88 -2.28 2.55 1.55
N ARG A 89 -2.04 1.73 2.59
CA ARG A 89 -0.91 1.88 3.51
C ARG A 89 -0.49 0.55 4.11
N ILE A 90 0.81 0.39 4.32
CA ILE A 90 1.42 -0.72 5.05
C ILE A 90 2.33 -0.11 6.13
N ASP A 91 2.01 -0.36 7.39
CA ASP A 91 2.83 0.10 8.52
C ASP A 91 3.52 -1.09 9.18
N ALA A 92 4.85 -1.05 9.28
CA ALA A 92 5.63 -2.07 9.96
C ALA A 92 5.82 -1.69 11.43
N LEU A 93 5.39 -2.58 12.32
CA LEU A 93 5.46 -2.41 13.77
C LEU A 93 6.39 -3.45 14.37
N ARG A 94 7.32 -2.99 15.21
CA ARG A 94 8.11 -3.86 16.07
C ARG A 94 7.55 -3.73 17.48
N LEU A 95 6.92 -4.80 17.98
CA LEU A 95 6.45 -4.82 19.36
C LEU A 95 7.67 -4.97 20.28
N PRO A 96 7.78 -4.17 21.35
CA PRO A 96 8.89 -4.23 22.31
C PRO A 96 8.91 -5.52 23.11
#